data_AF-A0A0A2LBS3-F1
#
_entry.id   AF-A0A0A2LBS3-F1
#
_cell.length_a   1.000
_cell.length_b   1.000
_cell.length_c   1.000
_cell.angle_alpha   90.00
_cell.angle_beta   90.00
_cell.angle_gamma   90.00
#
_symmetry.space_group_name_H-M   'P 1'
#
loop_
_entity.id
_entity.type
_entity.pdbx_description
1 polymer ?
#
loop_
_entity_poly.entity_id
_entity_poly.type
_entity_poly.pdbx_seq_one_letter_code
_entity_poly.pdbx_strand_id
1 'polypeptide(L)' 'MATAQRSRVFFDIKIGDSTPNRVAFELFNDVVPKTADNFRALCTGEKGIGTQGKELTYKGTSTIPRSHSIDGH' A
#
# COMPACT_ATOMS: atom_id res chain seq x y z
N MET A 1 27.82 -9.74 12.60
CA MET A 1 26.42 -9.64 13.07
C MET A 1 25.55 -9.55 11.85
N ALA A 2 24.62 -10.49 11.63
CA ALA A 2 23.77 -10.47 10.45
C ALA A 2 22.90 -9.20 10.51
N THR A 3 23.11 -8.28 9.57
CA THR A 3 22.23 -7.12 9.39
C THR A 3 20.85 -7.68 9.07
N ALA A 4 19.91 -7.58 10.00
CA ALA A 4 18.54 -8.08 9.80
C ALA A 4 18.02 -7.56 8.46
N GLN A 5 17.73 -8.47 7.52
CA GLN A 5 17.34 -8.09 6.17
C GLN A 5 15.95 -7.47 6.22
N ARG A 6 15.90 -6.13 6.21
CA ARG A 6 14.66 -5.37 6.24
C ARG A 6 13.90 -5.49 4.92
N SER A 7 12.62 -5.82 5.02
CA SER A 7 11.75 -5.91 3.85
C SER A 7 11.53 -4.51 3.28
N ARG A 8 11.66 -4.37 1.95
CA ARG A 8 11.40 -3.13 1.24
C ARG A 8 10.16 -3.27 0.38
N VAL A 9 9.29 -2.26 0.42
CA VAL A 9 8.07 -2.17 -0.39
C VAL A 9 7.98 -0.79 -1.02
N PHE A 10 7.15 -0.61 -2.05
CA PHE A 10 6.98 0.68 -2.70
C PHE A 10 5.52 0.94 -3.04
N PHE A 11 5.17 2.22 -3.09
CA PHE A 11 3.90 2.70 -3.60
C PHE A 11 4.12 3.62 -4.79
N ASP A 12 3.35 3.40 -5.84
CA ASP A 12 3.25 4.34 -6.95
C ASP A 12 2.07 5.28 -6.66
N ILE A 13 2.36 6.53 -6.30
CA ILE A 13 1.38 7.54 -5.89
C ILE A 13 1.17 8.51 -7.06
N LYS A 14 -0.07 8.61 -7.55
CA LYS A 14 -0.48 9.60 -8.55
C LYS A 14 -1.31 10.69 -7.86
N ILE A 15 -0.94 11.96 -8.07
CA ILE A 15 -1.68 13.13 -7.58
C ILE A 15 -2.25 13.84 -8.81
N GLY A 16 -3.57 14.01 -8.87
CA GLY A 16 -4.25 14.59 -10.03
C GLY A 16 -4.01 13.77 -11.29
N ASP A 17 -3.60 14.43 -12.38
CA ASP A 17 -3.29 13.78 -13.66
C ASP A 17 -1.78 13.59 -13.94
N SER A 18 -0.92 13.85 -12.96
CA SER A 18 0.54 13.75 -13.11
C SER A 18 1.05 12.31 -13.20
N THR A 19 2.30 12.14 -13.65
CA THR A 19 2.98 10.84 -13.65
C THR A 19 3.07 10.26 -12.22
N PRO A 20 2.85 8.94 -12.03
CA PRO A 20 2.99 8.32 -10.72
C PRO A 20 4.42 8.49 -10.20
N ASN A 21 4.55 8.92 -8.94
CA ASN A 21 5.83 8.98 -8.24
C ASN A 21 5.97 7.76 -7.33
N ARG A 22 7.15 7.16 -7.33
CA ARG A 22 7.43 5.97 -6.53
C ARG A 22 8.01 6.35 -5.17
N VAL A 23 7.32 5.98 -4.10
CA VAL A 23 7.80 6.10 -2.72
C VAL A 23 8.20 4.71 -2.23
N ALA A 24 9.45 4.52 -1.84
CA ALA A 24 9.96 3.28 -1.29
C ALA A 24 10.01 3.36 0.25
N PHE A 25 9.59 2.28 0.91
CA PHE A 25 9.58 2.14 2.36
C PHE A 25 10.42 0.94 2.78
N GLU A 26 11.21 1.12 3.82
CA GLU A 26 11.90 0.04 4.51
C GLU A 26 11.14 -0.31 5.78
N LEU A 27 10.82 -1.61 5.96
CA LEU A 27 10.03 -2.10 7.07
C LEU A 27 10.94 -2.62 8.18
N PHE A 28 10.66 -2.21 9.41
CA PHE A 28 11.35 -2.67 10.62
C PHE A 28 10.84 -4.07 11.05
N ASN A 29 11.09 -5.08 10.22
CA ASN A 29 10.74 -6.47 10.53
C ASN A 29 11.49 -7.03 11.76
N ASP A 30 12.61 -6.43 12.14
CA ASP A 30 13.36 -6.75 13.36
C ASP A 30 12.67 -6.24 14.63
N VAL A 31 11.92 -5.14 14.55
CA VAL A 31 11.20 -4.55 15.69
C VAL A 31 9.75 -5.04 15.73
N VAL A 32 9.10 -5.08 14.57
CA VAL A 32 7.66 -5.38 14.42
C VAL A 32 7.40 -6.41 13.32
N PRO A 33 7.84 -7.67 13.48
CA PRO A 33 7.80 -8.68 12.42
C PRO A 33 6.39 -8.95 11.89
N LYS A 34 5.38 -9.03 12.77
CA LYS A 34 3.98 -9.29 12.38
C LYS A 34 3.36 -8.13 11.61
N THR A 35 3.63 -6.89 12.04
CA THR A 35 3.11 -5.69 11.38
C THR A 35 3.78 -5.48 10.03
N ALA A 36 5.09 -5.70 9.96
CA ALA A 36 5.85 -5.61 8.71
C ALA A 36 5.36 -6.63 7.68
N ASP A 37 5.13 -7.89 8.09
CA ASP A 37 4.62 -8.92 7.20
C ASP A 37 3.20 -8.64 6.72
N ASN A 38 2.30 -8.20 7.61
CA ASN A 38 0.95 -7.79 7.24
C ASN A 38 0.97 -6.63 6.22
N PHE A 39 1.79 -5.60 6.47
CA PHE A 39 1.91 -4.49 5.54
C PHE A 39 2.46 -4.94 4.18
N ARG A 40 3.49 -5.78 4.18
CA ARG A 40 4.05 -6.35 2.94
C ARG A 40 2.99 -7.11 2.14
N ALA A 41 2.23 -7.97 2.80
CA ALA A 41 1.20 -8.78 2.18
C ALA A 41 0.07 -7.92 1.57
N LEU A 42 -0.29 -6.82 2.22
CA LEU A 42 -1.25 -5.86 1.68
C LEU A 42 -0.68 -5.05 0.51
N CYS A 43 0.64 -4.77 0.50
CA CYS A 43 1.29 -4.13 -0.64
C CYS A 43 1.31 -5.04 -1.87
N THR A 44 1.57 -6.34 -1.70
CA THR A 44 1.64 -7.32 -2.79
C THR A 44 0.27 -7.83 -3.22
N GLY A 45 -0.73 -7.82 -2.32
CA GLY A 45 -2.02 -8.44 -2.55
C GLY A 45 -1.99 -9.97 -2.55
N GLU A 46 -0.88 -10.58 -2.08
CA GLU A 46 -0.66 -12.04 -2.17
C GLU A 46 -1.69 -12.87 -1.38
N LYS A 47 -2.46 -12.23 -0.49
CA LYS A 47 -3.48 -12.88 0.35
C LYS A 47 -4.86 -13.00 -0.34
N GLY A 48 -5.04 -12.43 -1.53
CA GLY A 48 -6.27 -12.55 -2.31
C GLY A 48 -7.47 -11.86 -1.65
N ILE A 49 -8.65 -12.50 -1.68
CA ILE A 49 -9.91 -11.93 -1.18
C ILE A 49 -10.05 -12.18 0.32
N GLY A 50 -10.25 -11.10 1.08
CA GLY A 50 -10.51 -11.15 2.51
C GLY A 50 -11.93 -11.60 2.84
N THR A 51 -12.19 -11.82 4.13
CA THR A 51 -13.49 -12.28 4.65
C THR A 51 -14.66 -11.36 4.33
N GLN A 52 -14.39 -10.09 4.02
CA GLN A 52 -15.41 -9.10 3.61
C GLN A 52 -15.63 -9.04 2.10
N GLY A 53 -15.13 -10.01 1.34
CA GLY A 53 -15.27 -10.06 -0.13
C GLY A 53 -14.44 -9.02 -0.88
N LYS A 54 -13.56 -8.29 -0.19
CA LYS A 54 -12.65 -7.29 -0.77
C LYS A 54 -11.25 -7.87 -0.91
N GLU A 55 -10.56 -7.53 -1.99
CA GLU A 55 -9.15 -7.86 -2.17
C GLU A 55 -8.30 -7.22 -1.07
N LEU A 56 -7.44 -8.00 -0.43
CA LEU A 56 -6.51 -7.56 0.60
C LEU A 56 -5.29 -6.90 -0.05
N THR A 57 -5.52 -5.79 -0.77
CA THR A 57 -4.49 -5.03 -1.46
C THR A 57 -4.63 -3.53 -1.22
N TYR A 58 -3.51 -2.83 -1.15
CA TYR A 58 -3.48 -1.35 -1.18
C TYR A 58 -3.62 -0.78 -2.60
N LYS A 59 -3.46 -1.61 -3.63
CA LYS A 59 -3.56 -1.17 -5.03
C LYS A 59 -4.96 -0.61 -5.30
N GLY A 60 -5.03 0.63 -5.80
CA GLY A 60 -6.29 1.31 -6.12
C GLY A 60 -6.97 1.99 -4.93
N THR A 61 -6.41 1.91 -3.71
CA THR A 61 -6.87 2.73 -2.59
C THR A 61 -6.52 4.19 -2.88
N SER A 62 -7.54 5.04 -3.00
CA SER A 62 -7.36 6.49 -3.18
C SER A 62 -7.27 7.14 -1.81
N THR A 63 -6.12 7.75 -1.51
CA THR A 63 -5.87 8.43 -0.22
C THR A 63 -6.51 9.83 -0.17
N ILE A 64 -6.84 10.39 -1.34
CA ILE A 64 -7.65 11.60 -1.46
C ILE A 64 -9.09 11.17 -1.73
N PRO A 65 -10.10 11.68 -0.99
CA PRO A 65 -11.46 11.55 -1.48
C PRO A 65 -11.46 12.21 -2.86
N ARG A 66 -11.72 11.44 -3.92
CA ARG A 66 -11.98 12.01 -5.23
C ARG A 66 -13.12 13.00 -4.95
N SER A 67 -12.83 14.30 -5.00
CA SER A 67 -13.82 15.34 -4.81
C SER A 67 -15.02 14.90 -5.62
N HIS A 68 -16.15 14.63 -4.96
CA HIS A 68 -17.41 14.48 -5.65
C HIS A 68 -17.51 15.74 -6.49
N SER A 69 -17.24 15.63 -7.79
CA SER A 69 -17.74 16.60 -8.74
C SER A 69 -19.24 16.51 -8.54
N ILE A 70 -19.77 17.47 -7.79
CA ILE A 70 -21.16 17.86 -7.92
C ILE A 70 -21.30 18.32 -9.36
N ASP A 71 -21.49 17.37 -10.27
CA ASP A 71 -21.93 17.67 -11.63
C ASP A 71 -23.33 18.25 -11.45
N GLY A 72 -23.39 19.57 -11.46
CA GLY A 72 -24.63 20.30 -11.48
C GLY A 72 -25.29 20.07 -12.83
N HIS A 73 -26.32 19.23 -12.83
CA HIS A 73 -27.47 19.37 -13.70
C HIS A 73 -28.74 18.92 -12.99
#